data_AF-A0A813CA47-F1
#
_entry.id   AF-A0A813CA47-F1
#
_cell.length_a   1.000
_cell.length_b   1.000
_cell.length_c   1.000
_cell.angle_alpha   90.00
_cell.angle_beta   90.00
_cell.angle_gamma   90.00
#
_symmetry.space_group_name_H-M   'P 1'
#
loop_
_entity.id
_entity.type
_entity.pdbx_description
1 polymer ?
#
loop_
_entity_poly.entity_id
_entity_poly.type
_entity_poly.pdbx_seq_one_letter_code
_entity_poly.pdbx_strand_id
1 'polypeptide(L)'
;MRRRSLVLLLIWFIVPTTSTSTCGDASPAASGHKLLQRATQLGVEASSSPSVISLGGPGCPCIGLDQLSGTVKSPSKNSTSEAYPASIGAHCDIWDKSCRSKSDASCWTAQESWCFVDPCNCNASSRQHPKWQGLLWQGHPVYASAATCTSNQSVKEGGPLLSACNANQFQKDLMGNAKCKCIGIAGLSGDLRVNISNQQFRFPADLGSSCQSWDDGRHPDCQKPEQPGWCHRQWCYVDPCTCNIEELPKVSTYFPRANYRKKALYYSYEACHSFDTFTYDSHSACVNQETEAKCLALGGDPDDPKIRKCAWGGPEIKCLGKELLHVCQVSDETLSDWSWWLFNRESSDDARTSLSPVFMIMLWKHRLLWSPSTEELGP
;
A
#
# COMPACT_ATOMS: atom_id res chain seq x y z
N MET A 1 -80.15 -36.84 -20.07
CA MET A 1 -81.27 -36.63 -19.12
C MET A 1 -80.75 -36.71 -17.68
N ARG A 2 -81.45 -36.08 -16.72
CA ARG A 2 -81.40 -36.26 -15.24
C ARG A 2 -80.18 -36.95 -14.54
N ARG A 3 -79.53 -36.19 -13.63
CA ARG A 3 -78.88 -36.61 -12.34
C ARG A 3 -77.64 -37.54 -12.46
N ARG A 4 -76.68 -37.60 -11.52
CA ARG A 4 -76.46 -37.06 -10.14
C ARG A 4 -74.92 -36.80 -9.99
N SER A 5 -74.45 -35.77 -9.28
CA SER A 5 -73.91 -35.80 -7.90
C SER A 5 -72.77 -36.82 -7.67
N LEU A 6 -71.64 -36.55 -6.99
CA LEU A 6 -71.32 -35.69 -5.82
C LEU A 6 -69.91 -35.03 -6.09
N VAL A 7 -69.18 -34.25 -5.26
CA VAL A 7 -69.17 -33.82 -3.84
C VAL A 7 -68.62 -32.38 -3.75
N LEU A 8 -68.94 -31.61 -2.69
CA LEU A 8 -68.26 -30.35 -2.31
C LEU A 8 -68.47 -30.07 -0.81
N LEU A 9 -67.46 -29.58 -0.07
CA LEU A 9 -67.48 -29.14 1.35
C LEU A 9 -66.65 -27.83 1.45
N LEU A 10 -67.03 -26.70 2.10
CA LEU A 10 -67.73 -26.39 3.39
C LEU A 10 -66.80 -26.62 4.62
N ILE A 11 -66.68 -25.80 5.69
CA ILE A 11 -67.30 -24.55 6.24
C ILE A 11 -66.15 -23.64 6.79
N TRP A 12 -66.14 -22.29 6.94
CA TRP A 12 -67.07 -21.13 6.87
C TRP A 12 -67.51 -20.44 8.20
N PHE A 13 -66.60 -19.62 8.79
CA PHE A 13 -66.84 -18.38 9.59
C PHE A 13 -67.37 -18.34 11.07
N ILE A 14 -66.90 -17.28 11.79
CA ILE A 14 -67.50 -16.48 12.91
C ILE A 14 -67.09 -16.72 14.40
N VAL A 15 -67.15 -15.61 15.17
CA VAL A 15 -66.57 -15.23 16.49
C VAL A 15 -67.74 -14.87 17.46
N PRO A 16 -67.64 -14.95 18.83
CA PRO A 16 -67.44 -13.70 19.62
C PRO A 16 -66.88 -13.77 21.08
N THR A 17 -66.15 -12.72 21.51
CA THR A 17 -66.02 -12.16 22.90
C THR A 17 -65.44 -13.07 24.03
N THR A 18 -64.99 -12.60 25.21
CA THR A 18 -64.72 -11.25 25.83
C THR A 18 -63.36 -11.34 26.60
N SER A 19 -62.89 -10.56 27.60
CA SER A 19 -63.38 -9.49 28.52
C SER A 19 -62.25 -8.47 28.84
N THR A 20 -62.33 -7.67 29.94
CA THR A 20 -61.40 -6.55 30.22
C THR A 20 -61.21 -6.21 31.72
N SER A 21 -60.02 -5.75 32.15
CA SER A 21 -59.85 -4.74 33.23
C SER A 21 -58.39 -4.24 33.44
N THR A 22 -58.17 -2.91 33.29
CA THR A 22 -57.23 -2.02 34.03
C THR A 22 -55.70 -2.33 34.02
N CYS A 23 -54.76 -1.40 34.28
CA CYS A 23 -54.77 -0.08 34.94
C CYS A 23 -54.04 1.03 34.12
N GLY A 24 -54.06 2.28 34.63
CA GLY A 24 -53.36 3.45 34.04
C GLY A 24 -52.24 4.05 34.93
N ASP A 25 -51.81 5.27 34.60
CA ASP A 25 -50.54 5.89 35.03
C ASP A 25 -50.46 6.38 36.50
N ALA A 26 -49.26 6.27 37.09
CA ALA A 26 -48.63 7.32 37.92
C ALA A 26 -47.14 7.01 38.24
N SER A 27 -46.32 8.05 38.30
CA SER A 27 -44.99 8.09 38.96
C SER A 27 -45.10 9.01 40.20
N PRO A 28 -44.11 9.16 41.14
CA PRO A 28 -42.66 9.02 40.92
C PRO A 28 -41.81 8.38 42.06
N ALA A 29 -40.49 8.30 41.80
CA ALA A 29 -39.36 8.40 42.74
C ALA A 29 -39.17 7.34 43.86
N ALA A 30 -38.11 6.52 43.74
CA ALA A 30 -36.95 6.52 44.65
C ALA A 30 -35.91 5.43 44.27
N SER A 31 -34.61 5.75 44.44
CA SER A 31 -33.45 4.83 44.43
C SER A 31 -33.16 4.04 43.12
N GLY A 32 -31.91 3.74 42.75
CA GLY A 32 -30.62 4.06 43.38
C GLY A 32 -29.64 2.88 43.25
N HIS A 33 -28.55 3.06 42.49
CA HIS A 33 -27.39 2.14 42.36
C HIS A 33 -27.66 0.63 42.12
N LYS A 34 -27.63 0.19 40.85
CA LYS A 34 -27.23 -1.20 40.51
C LYS A 34 -26.77 -1.44 39.06
N LEU A 35 -25.81 -0.65 38.57
CA LEU A 35 -25.12 -0.91 37.28
C LEU A 35 -23.60 -0.75 37.40
N LEU A 36 -22.94 -1.66 38.13
CA LEU A 36 -21.49 -1.82 38.07
C LEU A 36 -21.05 -3.24 38.47
N GLN A 37 -21.01 -4.17 37.51
CA GLN A 37 -20.18 -5.41 37.51
C GLN A 37 -20.48 -6.30 36.29
N ARG A 38 -19.87 -5.99 35.13
CA ARG A 38 -19.66 -6.97 34.03
C ARG A 38 -18.62 -6.55 32.98
N ALA A 39 -17.55 -5.87 33.42
CA ALA A 39 -16.50 -5.33 32.56
C ALA A 39 -15.08 -5.74 33.03
N THR A 40 -14.89 -7.04 33.28
CA THR A 40 -13.62 -7.57 33.83
C THR A 40 -13.27 -8.98 33.34
N GLN A 41 -13.71 -9.36 32.13
CA GLN A 41 -13.37 -10.68 31.57
C GLN A 41 -13.30 -10.77 30.04
N LEU A 42 -12.84 -9.69 29.40
CA LEU A 42 -12.28 -9.75 28.04
C LEU A 42 -10.92 -9.06 28.06
N GLY A 43 -9.85 -9.84 27.91
CA GLY A 43 -8.53 -9.29 27.61
C GLY A 43 -8.53 -8.77 26.19
N VAL A 44 -8.24 -7.49 26.00
CA VAL A 44 -8.12 -6.89 24.66
C VAL A 44 -6.76 -7.26 24.09
N GLU A 45 -6.68 -8.45 23.48
CA GLU A 45 -5.60 -8.76 22.56
C GLU A 45 -5.67 -7.81 21.37
N ALA A 46 -4.58 -7.09 21.09
CA ALA A 46 -4.51 -6.18 19.96
C ALA A 46 -4.50 -6.98 18.65
N SER A 47 -5.67 -7.16 18.05
CA SER A 47 -5.86 -7.89 16.80
C SER A 47 -5.13 -7.20 15.64
N SER A 48 -3.87 -7.57 15.42
CA SER A 48 -3.09 -7.14 14.26
C SER A 48 -3.75 -7.71 13.00
N SER A 49 -4.27 -6.83 12.14
CA SER A 49 -4.96 -7.25 10.92
C SER A 49 -4.09 -8.20 10.08
N PRO A 50 -4.63 -9.30 9.50
CA PRO A 50 -3.86 -10.25 8.71
C PRO A 50 -3.07 -9.63 7.56
N SER A 51 -3.51 -8.46 7.06
CA SER A 51 -2.83 -7.70 6.01
C SER A 51 -1.48 -7.11 6.42
N VAL A 52 -1.22 -6.95 7.73
CA VAL A 52 0.03 -6.41 8.29
C VAL A 52 1.12 -7.48 8.34
N ILE A 53 0.87 -8.63 8.99
CA ILE A 53 1.84 -9.73 9.12
C ILE A 53 2.34 -10.19 7.73
N SER A 54 1.46 -10.17 6.72
CA SER A 54 1.79 -10.43 5.32
C SER A 54 2.92 -9.55 4.76
N LEU A 55 3.11 -8.31 5.23
CA LEU A 55 4.17 -7.39 4.78
C LEU A 55 5.34 -7.26 5.77
N GLY A 56 5.38 -8.09 6.81
CA GLY A 56 6.28 -7.92 7.94
C GLY A 56 5.77 -6.89 8.95
N GLY A 57 6.32 -6.93 10.17
CA GLY A 57 6.03 -5.97 11.22
C GLY A 57 6.47 -4.53 10.87
N PRO A 58 5.87 -3.49 11.48
CA PRO A 58 6.10 -2.10 11.10
C PRO A 58 7.55 -1.63 11.27
N GLY A 59 8.29 -2.20 12.23
CA GLY A 59 9.72 -1.95 12.41
C GLY A 59 10.66 -2.84 11.57
N CYS A 60 10.12 -3.73 10.73
CA CYS A 60 10.91 -4.55 9.81
C CYS A 60 10.09 -4.97 8.55
N PRO A 61 9.59 -4.00 7.75
CA PRO A 61 8.75 -4.29 6.59
C PRO A 61 9.55 -4.90 5.42
N CYS A 62 8.96 -5.87 4.74
CA CYS A 62 9.58 -6.60 3.63
C CYS A 62 10.00 -5.68 2.46
N ILE A 63 11.01 -6.07 1.68
CA ILE A 63 11.65 -5.22 0.64
C ILE A 63 11.64 -5.79 -0.80
N GLY A 64 11.01 -6.93 -1.06
CA GLY A 64 10.88 -7.45 -2.43
C GLY A 64 9.74 -6.79 -3.24
N LEU A 65 9.71 -7.07 -4.53
CA LEU A 65 8.63 -6.68 -5.45
C LEU A 65 7.64 -7.84 -5.60
N ASP A 66 6.35 -7.60 -5.34
CA ASP A 66 5.28 -8.60 -5.39
C ASP A 66 4.44 -8.49 -6.68
N GLN A 67 3.65 -9.52 -6.97
CA GLN A 67 2.85 -9.74 -8.19
C GLN A 67 3.68 -9.75 -9.49
N LEU A 68 4.97 -10.12 -9.41
CA LEU A 68 5.82 -10.31 -10.59
C LEU A 68 5.58 -11.69 -11.22
N SER A 69 5.40 -11.70 -12.55
CA SER A 69 5.41 -12.93 -13.34
C SER A 69 6.83 -13.27 -13.76
N GLY A 70 7.31 -14.47 -13.47
CA GLY A 70 8.68 -14.89 -13.80
C GLY A 70 9.19 -16.06 -12.96
N THR A 71 10.49 -16.32 -13.04
CA THR A 71 11.17 -17.35 -12.25
C THR A 71 12.59 -16.87 -11.90
N VAL A 72 12.87 -16.83 -10.61
CA VAL A 72 14.16 -16.49 -10.00
C VAL A 72 14.91 -17.78 -9.68
N LYS A 73 16.25 -17.76 -9.72
CA LYS A 73 17.13 -18.86 -9.33
C LYS A 73 18.03 -18.44 -8.16
N SER A 74 18.11 -19.28 -7.13
CA SER A 74 18.99 -19.05 -5.99
C SER A 74 20.47 -19.16 -6.38
N PRO A 75 21.36 -18.26 -5.90
CA PRO A 75 22.81 -18.40 -6.07
C PRO A 75 23.31 -19.69 -5.42
N SER A 76 23.84 -20.60 -6.24
CA SER A 76 24.34 -21.90 -5.79
C SER A 76 25.86 -21.90 -5.64
N LYS A 77 26.35 -22.55 -4.58
CA LYS A 77 27.77 -22.87 -4.39
C LYS A 77 28.15 -24.23 -4.98
N ASN A 78 27.17 -25.12 -5.17
CA ASN A 78 27.38 -26.55 -5.46
C ASN A 78 26.64 -26.99 -6.74
N SER A 79 26.77 -26.23 -7.84
CA SER A 79 26.28 -26.54 -9.19
C SER A 79 24.76 -26.58 -9.42
N THR A 80 23.90 -26.72 -8.39
CA THR A 80 22.43 -26.72 -8.55
C THR A 80 21.79 -25.48 -7.94
N SER A 81 21.23 -24.60 -8.77
CA SER A 81 20.38 -23.49 -8.36
C SER A 81 18.92 -23.94 -8.26
N GLU A 82 18.24 -23.61 -7.16
CA GLU A 82 16.81 -23.88 -7.01
C GLU A 82 15.97 -22.74 -7.62
N ALA A 83 14.79 -23.07 -8.16
CA ALA A 83 13.90 -22.13 -8.84
C ALA A 83 12.73 -21.69 -7.94
N TYR A 84 12.49 -20.38 -7.91
CA TYR A 84 11.49 -19.70 -7.09
C TYR A 84 10.62 -18.79 -7.98
N PRO A 85 9.37 -18.45 -7.58
CA PRO A 85 8.59 -17.42 -8.26
C PRO A 85 9.28 -16.05 -8.18
N ALA A 86 8.97 -15.13 -9.10
CA ALA A 86 9.62 -13.82 -9.13
C ALA A 86 9.35 -12.96 -7.88
N SER A 87 8.16 -13.07 -7.25
CA SER A 87 7.83 -12.38 -5.98
C SER A 87 8.54 -12.93 -4.73
N ILE A 88 9.57 -13.78 -4.87
CA ILE A 88 10.24 -14.45 -3.76
C ILE A 88 10.69 -13.47 -2.67
N GLY A 89 10.19 -13.67 -1.45
CA GLY A 89 10.51 -12.86 -0.28
C GLY A 89 10.00 -11.41 -0.34
N ALA A 90 9.09 -11.07 -1.25
CA ALA A 90 8.42 -9.76 -1.28
C ALA A 90 7.39 -9.60 -0.15
N HIS A 91 6.74 -10.70 0.21
CA HIS A 91 5.83 -10.83 1.34
C HIS A 91 6.22 -12.03 2.22
N CYS A 92 5.64 -12.10 3.41
CA CYS A 92 5.79 -13.21 4.33
C CYS A 92 5.03 -14.45 3.84
N ASP A 93 5.76 -15.44 3.31
CA ASP A 93 5.25 -16.74 2.85
C ASP A 93 6.24 -17.85 3.27
N ILE A 94 5.82 -19.10 3.25
CA ILE A 94 6.71 -20.25 3.49
C ILE A 94 7.39 -20.57 2.16
N TRP A 95 8.46 -19.86 1.79
CA TRP A 95 9.01 -20.00 0.43
C TRP A 95 9.77 -21.30 0.17
N ASP A 96 10.53 -21.79 1.16
CA ASP A 96 11.44 -22.94 1.02
C ASP A 96 10.69 -24.30 1.15
N LYS A 97 9.55 -24.46 0.45
CA LYS A 97 8.58 -25.60 0.58
C LYS A 97 9.16 -26.98 0.23
N SER A 98 10.32 -27.01 -0.43
CA SER A 98 11.04 -28.20 -0.90
C SER A 98 11.92 -28.86 0.17
N CYS A 99 12.42 -28.07 1.12
CA CYS A 99 13.35 -28.48 2.17
C CYS A 99 12.72 -29.55 3.08
N ARG A 100 13.46 -30.62 3.40
CA ARG A 100 12.91 -31.79 4.12
C ARG A 100 13.45 -32.02 5.53
N SER A 101 14.47 -31.25 5.96
CA SER A 101 15.11 -31.44 7.26
C SER A 101 15.67 -30.14 7.84
N LYS A 102 16.09 -30.16 9.11
CA LYS A 102 16.85 -29.08 9.75
C LYS A 102 18.38 -29.20 9.57
N SER A 103 18.87 -30.25 8.90
CA SER A 103 20.31 -30.49 8.71
C SER A 103 20.89 -29.88 7.43
N ASP A 104 20.04 -29.45 6.50
CA ASP A 104 20.46 -28.71 5.30
C ASP A 104 20.77 -27.26 5.67
N ALA A 105 22.06 -26.92 5.82
CA ALA A 105 22.51 -25.57 6.19
C ALA A 105 22.18 -24.45 5.17
N SER A 106 21.61 -24.80 4.01
CA SER A 106 21.06 -23.89 3.01
C SER A 106 19.57 -23.56 3.23
N CYS A 107 18.85 -24.38 4.00
CA CYS A 107 17.42 -24.27 4.23
C CYS A 107 17.13 -23.52 5.54
N TRP A 108 16.21 -22.55 5.49
CA TRP A 108 15.43 -22.24 6.68
C TRP A 108 14.49 -23.42 6.96
N THR A 109 14.04 -23.59 8.20
CA THR A 109 13.18 -24.73 8.54
C THR A 109 11.88 -24.64 7.77
N ALA A 110 11.53 -25.70 7.03
CA ALA A 110 10.62 -25.71 5.87
C ALA A 110 9.12 -25.39 6.11
N GLN A 111 8.81 -24.78 7.25
CA GLN A 111 7.47 -24.43 7.72
C GLN A 111 7.41 -23.02 8.33
N GLU A 112 8.54 -22.31 8.46
CA GLU A 112 8.56 -20.91 8.89
C GLU A 112 8.37 -19.98 7.68
N SER A 113 7.47 -19.00 7.80
CA SER A 113 7.31 -17.93 6.81
C SER A 113 8.44 -16.90 6.95
N TRP A 114 8.94 -16.39 5.82
CA TRP A 114 9.97 -15.36 5.81
C TRP A 114 9.79 -14.38 4.65
N CYS A 115 10.46 -13.23 4.73
CA CYS A 115 10.63 -12.29 3.62
C CYS A 115 12.03 -11.67 3.62
N PHE A 116 12.40 -11.02 2.52
CA PHE A 116 13.62 -10.20 2.47
C PHE A 116 13.39 -8.90 3.24
N VAL A 117 14.39 -8.46 4.00
CA VAL A 117 14.34 -7.30 4.89
C VAL A 117 15.56 -6.40 4.72
N ASP A 118 15.37 -5.10 4.96
CA ASP A 118 16.43 -4.11 5.00
C ASP A 118 17.26 -4.27 6.30
N PRO A 119 18.54 -4.68 6.27
CA PRO A 119 19.34 -4.89 7.48
C PRO A 119 19.64 -3.60 8.25
N CYS A 120 19.38 -2.43 7.66
CA CYS A 120 19.68 -1.11 8.22
C CYS A 120 18.48 -0.44 8.87
N ASN A 121 17.26 -0.86 8.53
CA ASN A 121 16.01 -0.34 9.11
C ASN A 121 15.15 -1.43 9.76
N CYS A 122 15.50 -2.71 9.66
CA CYS A 122 14.81 -3.81 10.34
C CYS A 122 15.24 -3.93 11.82
N ASN A 123 14.30 -3.73 12.75
CA ASN A 123 14.49 -3.92 14.19
C ASN A 123 14.12 -5.34 14.70
N ALA A 124 13.74 -6.26 13.81
CA ALA A 124 13.32 -7.60 14.20
C ALA A 124 14.49 -8.40 14.79
N SER A 125 14.25 -9.00 15.96
CA SER A 125 15.29 -9.55 16.83
C SER A 125 15.95 -10.83 16.27
N SER A 126 17.29 -10.79 16.23
CA SER A 126 18.29 -11.88 16.10
C SER A 126 18.16 -12.94 15.00
N ARG A 127 17.03 -13.05 14.28
CA ARG A 127 16.85 -13.89 13.09
C ARG A 127 16.97 -13.10 11.79
N GLN A 128 17.88 -12.14 11.73
CA GLN A 128 18.31 -11.54 10.46
C GLN A 128 19.53 -12.31 9.97
N HIS A 129 19.41 -13.02 8.85
CA HIS A 129 20.50 -13.81 8.29
C HIS A 129 20.74 -13.43 6.81
N PRO A 130 22.00 -13.35 6.34
CA PRO A 130 22.28 -13.16 4.92
C PRO A 130 21.67 -14.31 4.12
N LYS A 131 20.74 -14.02 3.22
CA LYS A 131 20.14 -15.01 2.31
C LYS A 131 20.72 -14.74 0.93
N TRP A 132 21.19 -15.79 0.26
CA TRP A 132 21.68 -15.74 -1.13
C TRP A 132 22.87 -14.78 -1.34
N GLN A 133 24.07 -15.26 -1.01
CA GLN A 133 25.32 -14.50 -1.12
C GLN A 133 25.56 -13.92 -2.53
N GLY A 134 25.92 -12.64 -2.59
CA GLY A 134 26.19 -11.89 -3.83
C GLY A 134 25.05 -10.99 -4.28
N LEU A 135 23.84 -11.19 -3.74
CA LEU A 135 22.69 -10.33 -4.01
C LEU A 135 22.69 -9.06 -3.16
N LEU A 136 22.21 -7.97 -3.75
CA LEU A 136 22.29 -6.63 -3.17
C LEU A 136 20.92 -5.93 -3.22
N TRP A 137 20.59 -5.21 -2.14
CA TRP A 137 19.49 -4.25 -2.09
C TRP A 137 20.05 -2.91 -1.63
N GLN A 138 19.91 -1.86 -2.44
CA GLN A 138 20.50 -0.53 -2.20
C GLN A 138 22.02 -0.53 -1.90
N GLY A 139 22.77 -1.52 -2.41
CA GLY A 139 24.21 -1.69 -2.20
C GLY A 139 24.59 -2.48 -0.96
N HIS A 140 23.60 -2.91 -0.16
CA HIS A 140 23.80 -3.76 1.01
C HIS A 140 23.50 -5.23 0.66
N PRO A 141 24.24 -6.22 1.22
CA PRO A 141 23.89 -7.62 1.09
C PRO A 141 22.45 -7.87 1.55
N VAL A 142 21.68 -8.67 0.82
CA VAL A 142 20.27 -8.90 1.19
C VAL A 142 20.13 -9.86 2.38
N TYR A 143 19.24 -9.51 3.32
CA TYR A 143 18.92 -10.32 4.50
C TYR A 143 17.50 -10.87 4.41
N ALA A 144 17.28 -12.03 5.02
CA ALA A 144 15.95 -12.58 5.25
C ALA A 144 15.65 -12.66 6.76
N SER A 145 14.35 -12.54 7.10
CA SER A 145 13.85 -12.70 8.47
C SER A 145 12.51 -13.42 8.48
N ALA A 146 12.40 -14.46 9.32
CA ALA A 146 11.12 -15.03 9.71
C ALA A 146 10.49 -14.29 10.92
N ALA A 147 11.31 -13.62 11.74
CA ALA A 147 10.82 -12.96 12.96
C ALA A 147 9.77 -11.87 12.64
N THR A 148 9.98 -11.11 11.56
CA THR A 148 9.02 -10.10 11.08
C THR A 148 7.70 -10.70 10.59
N CYS A 149 7.70 -11.99 10.22
CA CYS A 149 6.55 -12.73 9.71
C CYS A 149 5.76 -13.48 10.80
N THR A 150 6.08 -13.26 12.09
CA THR A 150 5.35 -13.84 13.21
C THR A 150 4.40 -12.84 13.87
N SER A 151 3.25 -13.32 14.34
CA SER A 151 2.26 -12.50 15.06
C SER A 151 2.71 -12.07 16.45
N ASN A 152 3.61 -12.83 17.07
CA ASN A 152 3.97 -12.67 18.48
C ASN A 152 5.07 -11.61 18.66
N GLN A 153 4.75 -10.35 18.33
CA GLN A 153 5.64 -9.18 18.32
C GLN A 153 6.04 -8.71 19.73
N SER A 154 6.57 -9.62 20.54
CA SER A 154 7.34 -9.30 21.75
C SER A 154 8.71 -8.76 21.36
N VAL A 155 8.72 -7.53 20.82
CA VAL A 155 9.91 -6.83 20.34
C VAL A 155 10.86 -6.56 21.51
N LYS A 156 11.78 -7.50 21.75
CA LYS A 156 13.08 -7.16 22.32
C LYS A 156 13.84 -6.40 21.24
N GLU A 157 14.05 -5.11 21.46
CA GLU A 157 14.63 -4.18 20.49
C GLU A 157 15.96 -4.71 19.93
N GLY A 158 15.94 -5.08 18.65
CA GLY A 158 17.16 -5.38 17.88
C GLY A 158 17.61 -4.11 17.18
N GLY A 159 18.84 -3.68 17.41
CA GLY A 159 19.45 -2.61 16.62
C GLY A 159 19.74 -3.05 15.18
N PRO A 160 19.87 -2.11 14.23
CA PRO A 160 20.30 -2.40 12.86
C PRO A 160 21.62 -3.18 12.78
N LEU A 161 21.78 -3.99 11.74
CA LEU A 161 23.03 -4.71 11.47
C LEU A 161 24.05 -3.77 10.82
N LEU A 162 24.62 -2.86 11.63
CA LEU A 162 25.56 -1.81 11.19
C LEU A 162 26.73 -2.33 10.33
N SER A 163 27.16 -3.58 10.54
CA SER A 163 28.21 -4.23 9.74
C SER A 163 27.79 -4.55 8.29
N ALA A 164 26.50 -4.70 8.00
CA ALA A 164 25.95 -4.79 6.64
C ALA A 164 25.69 -3.40 6.02
N CYS A 165 25.41 -2.41 6.87
CA CYS A 165 25.11 -1.04 6.46
C CYS A 165 26.34 -0.23 6.05
N ASN A 166 27.52 -0.58 6.58
CA ASN A 166 28.79 0.04 6.20
C ASN A 166 29.36 -0.57 4.89
N ALA A 167 28.53 -0.63 3.85
CA ALA A 167 28.92 -1.04 2.50
C ALA A 167 29.56 0.12 1.72
N ASN A 168 30.44 -0.21 0.77
CA ASN A 168 31.39 0.75 0.22
C ASN A 168 30.76 1.71 -0.82
N GLN A 169 31.30 2.93 -0.93
CA GLN A 169 30.73 4.03 -1.75
C GLN A 169 30.63 3.70 -3.25
N PHE A 170 31.42 2.74 -3.74
CA PHE A 170 31.55 2.35 -5.15
C PHE A 170 30.26 1.83 -5.82
N GLN A 171 29.16 1.62 -5.07
CA GLN A 171 27.87 1.18 -5.62
C GLN A 171 26.76 2.22 -5.56
N LYS A 172 26.99 3.45 -5.04
CA LYS A 172 25.93 4.46 -4.90
C LYS A 172 25.26 4.79 -6.24
N ASP A 173 26.05 5.10 -7.25
CA ASP A 173 25.56 5.56 -8.55
C ASP A 173 24.72 4.47 -9.28
N LEU A 174 25.03 3.20 -9.02
CA LEU A 174 24.26 2.05 -9.52
C LEU A 174 22.95 1.83 -8.74
N MET A 175 22.84 2.33 -7.51
CA MET A 175 21.69 2.19 -6.61
C MET A 175 20.78 3.43 -6.60
N GLY A 176 21.05 4.39 -7.49
CA GLY A 176 20.26 5.60 -7.67
C GLY A 176 20.59 6.73 -6.71
N ASN A 177 20.04 7.90 -7.03
CA ASN A 177 20.19 9.17 -6.33
C ASN A 177 19.91 9.00 -4.83
N ALA A 178 20.75 9.60 -3.97
CA ALA A 178 20.56 9.55 -2.52
C ALA A 178 19.18 10.07 -2.05
N LYS A 179 18.52 10.91 -2.85
CA LYS A 179 17.16 11.40 -2.61
C LYS A 179 16.04 10.53 -3.21
N CYS A 180 16.35 9.53 -4.04
CA CYS A 180 15.39 8.63 -4.67
C CYS A 180 16.13 7.35 -5.12
N LYS A 181 16.31 6.44 -4.17
CA LYS A 181 17.07 5.19 -4.39
C LYS A 181 16.24 4.14 -5.12
N CYS A 182 16.93 3.26 -5.83
CA CYS A 182 16.35 2.08 -6.45
C CYS A 182 15.77 1.08 -5.41
N ILE A 183 14.80 0.28 -5.83
CA ILE A 183 14.22 -0.85 -5.09
C ILE A 183 14.23 -2.11 -5.95
N GLY A 184 14.14 -3.28 -5.31
CA GLY A 184 14.40 -4.56 -5.93
C GLY A 184 15.79 -5.11 -5.55
N ILE A 185 16.06 -6.35 -5.93
CA ILE A 185 17.27 -7.08 -5.51
C ILE A 185 18.14 -7.30 -6.74
N ALA A 186 19.30 -6.66 -6.78
CA ALA A 186 20.26 -6.73 -7.87
C ALA A 186 21.05 -8.06 -7.84
N GLY A 187 21.38 -8.58 -9.03
CA GLY A 187 22.09 -9.85 -9.20
C GLY A 187 21.20 -11.10 -9.18
N LEU A 188 19.86 -10.96 -9.09
CA LEU A 188 18.95 -12.09 -9.25
C LEU A 188 19.09 -12.69 -10.66
N SER A 189 19.36 -14.00 -10.72
CA SER A 189 19.41 -14.75 -11.98
C SER A 189 18.06 -15.40 -12.28
N GLY A 190 17.66 -15.45 -13.55
CA GLY A 190 16.33 -15.93 -13.97
C GLY A 190 15.68 -15.04 -15.03
N ASP A 191 14.36 -15.16 -15.22
CA ASP A 191 13.58 -14.33 -16.13
C ASP A 191 12.34 -13.71 -15.46
N LEU A 192 12.10 -12.41 -15.69
CA LEU A 192 10.78 -11.79 -15.54
C LEU A 192 10.05 -11.77 -16.88
N ARG A 193 8.72 -11.89 -16.83
CA ARG A 193 7.82 -11.85 -18.00
C ARG A 193 7.09 -10.53 -18.02
N VAL A 194 7.65 -9.59 -18.77
CA VAL A 194 7.08 -8.26 -19.00
C VAL A 194 5.98 -8.36 -20.06
N ASN A 195 4.85 -7.68 -19.86
CA ASN A 195 3.81 -7.56 -20.89
C ASN A 195 4.01 -6.26 -21.69
N ILE A 196 4.19 -6.37 -23.00
CA ILE A 196 4.36 -5.24 -23.94
C ILE A 196 3.38 -5.48 -25.08
N SER A 197 2.43 -4.56 -25.28
CA SER A 197 1.42 -4.64 -26.35
C SER A 197 0.67 -6.00 -26.40
N ASN A 198 0.36 -6.55 -25.21
CA ASN A 198 -0.29 -7.87 -25.01
C ASN A 198 0.56 -9.10 -25.38
N GLN A 199 1.87 -8.93 -25.58
CA GLN A 199 2.84 -10.01 -25.76
C GLN A 199 3.81 -10.09 -24.58
N GLN A 200 4.14 -11.31 -24.13
CA GLN A 200 5.12 -11.53 -23.06
C GLN A 200 6.55 -11.58 -23.60
N PHE A 201 7.43 -10.76 -23.03
CA PHE A 201 8.87 -10.72 -23.30
C PHE A 201 9.66 -11.10 -22.04
N ARG A 202 10.84 -11.70 -22.22
CA ARG A 202 11.73 -12.06 -21.11
C ARG A 202 12.77 -10.97 -20.86
N PHE A 203 12.84 -10.52 -19.61
CA PHE A 203 13.86 -9.62 -19.09
C PHE A 203 14.62 -10.29 -17.93
N PRO A 204 15.80 -9.78 -17.52
CA PRO A 204 16.52 -10.30 -16.35
C PRO A 204 15.65 -10.34 -15.08
N ALA A 205 15.90 -11.31 -14.20
CA ALA A 205 15.20 -11.43 -12.93
C ALA A 205 15.41 -10.22 -11.97
N ASP A 206 16.46 -9.42 -12.18
CA ASP A 206 16.77 -8.19 -11.46
C ASP A 206 16.44 -6.90 -12.23
N LEU A 207 15.60 -6.97 -13.28
CA LEU A 207 15.10 -5.82 -14.04
C LEU A 207 14.67 -4.66 -13.13
N GLY A 208 15.26 -3.48 -13.34
CA GLY A 208 14.94 -2.27 -12.60
C GLY A 208 15.47 -2.22 -11.16
N SER A 209 16.25 -3.21 -10.70
CA SER A 209 16.87 -3.20 -9.35
C SER A 209 17.93 -2.13 -9.14
N SER A 210 18.46 -1.58 -10.24
CA SER A 210 19.64 -0.73 -10.28
C SER A 210 19.64 0.11 -11.56
N CYS A 211 20.43 1.18 -11.59
CA CYS A 211 20.52 2.11 -12.70
C CYS A 211 21.27 1.49 -13.89
N GLN A 212 20.50 0.94 -14.84
CA GLN A 212 21.02 0.33 -16.07
C GLN A 212 20.11 0.62 -17.26
N SER A 213 20.65 0.47 -18.47
CA SER A 213 19.90 0.55 -19.72
C SER A 213 19.20 -0.80 -19.96
N TRP A 214 18.11 -1.02 -19.21
CA TRP A 214 17.42 -2.32 -19.15
C TRP A 214 16.74 -2.73 -20.46
N ASP A 215 16.40 -1.77 -21.30
CA ASP A 215 15.67 -2.00 -22.55
C ASP A 215 16.57 -2.22 -23.77
N ASP A 216 17.84 -1.80 -23.66
CA ASP A 216 18.85 -1.90 -24.71
C ASP A 216 19.00 -3.33 -25.23
N GLY A 217 18.72 -3.54 -26.51
CA GLY A 217 18.68 -4.85 -27.17
C GLY A 217 17.62 -5.83 -26.63
N ARG A 218 16.75 -5.43 -25.70
CA ARG A 218 15.75 -6.31 -25.04
C ARG A 218 14.31 -5.95 -25.39
N HIS A 219 13.91 -4.69 -25.27
CA HIS A 219 12.57 -4.25 -25.67
C HIS A 219 12.41 -4.37 -27.20
N PRO A 220 11.25 -4.80 -27.75
CA PRO A 220 11.07 -5.02 -29.19
C PRO A 220 11.36 -3.78 -30.05
N ASP A 221 11.09 -2.56 -29.56
CA ASP A 221 11.44 -1.33 -30.27
C ASP A 221 12.96 -1.04 -30.25
N CYS A 222 13.68 -1.51 -29.24
CA CYS A 222 15.14 -1.39 -29.11
C CYS A 222 15.90 -2.51 -29.85
N GLN A 223 15.19 -3.36 -30.60
CA GLN A 223 15.76 -4.33 -31.53
C GLN A 223 15.61 -3.89 -33.00
N LYS A 224 14.99 -2.73 -33.25
CA LYS A 224 14.82 -2.14 -34.60
C LYS A 224 16.10 -1.41 -35.04
N PRO A 225 16.32 -1.19 -36.36
CA PRO A 225 17.43 -0.36 -36.83
C PRO A 225 17.32 1.11 -36.39
N GLU A 226 16.10 1.64 -36.34
CA GLU A 226 15.76 2.95 -35.80
C GLU A 226 15.24 2.77 -34.38
N GLN A 227 16.13 2.92 -33.39
CA GLN A 227 15.81 2.73 -31.98
C GLN A 227 15.34 4.05 -31.33
N PRO A 228 14.28 4.03 -30.52
CA PRO A 228 13.90 5.17 -29.69
C PRO A 228 15.03 5.62 -28.73
N GLY A 229 15.18 6.93 -28.54
CA GLY A 229 16.25 7.52 -27.72
C GLY A 229 16.22 7.17 -26.22
N TRP A 230 15.17 6.47 -25.76
CA TRP A 230 15.06 5.94 -24.40
C TRP A 230 15.70 4.55 -24.22
N CYS A 231 15.94 3.79 -25.28
CA CYS A 231 16.49 2.43 -25.22
C CYS A 231 17.81 2.32 -24.45
N HIS A 232 18.67 3.32 -24.59
CA HIS A 232 19.99 3.38 -23.94
C HIS A 232 19.99 4.16 -22.61
N ARG A 233 18.85 4.70 -22.17
CA ARG A 233 18.75 5.50 -20.93
C ARG A 233 18.73 4.61 -19.69
N GLN A 234 19.34 5.09 -18.61
CA GLN A 234 19.37 4.35 -17.35
C GLN A 234 18.13 4.67 -16.50
N TRP A 235 17.50 3.63 -15.96
CA TRP A 235 16.40 3.77 -15.01
C TRP A 235 16.41 2.65 -13.98
N CYS A 236 15.65 2.84 -12.90
CA CYS A 236 15.33 1.80 -11.95
C CYS A 236 13.92 1.96 -11.36
N TYR A 237 13.40 0.90 -10.75
CA TYR A 237 12.21 0.97 -9.93
C TYR A 237 12.51 1.68 -8.61
N VAL A 238 11.56 2.44 -8.07
CA VAL A 238 11.73 3.28 -6.87
C VAL A 238 10.48 3.28 -5.99
N ASP A 239 10.62 3.60 -4.69
CA ASP A 239 9.46 3.89 -3.84
C ASP A 239 9.09 5.38 -3.95
N PRO A 240 7.94 5.74 -4.54
CA PRO A 240 7.55 7.13 -4.77
C PRO A 240 7.46 7.96 -3.49
N CYS A 241 7.24 7.34 -2.34
CA CYS A 241 7.08 8.02 -1.06
C CYS A 241 8.41 8.35 -0.37
N THR A 242 9.53 7.83 -0.88
CA THR A 242 10.89 8.15 -0.41
C THR A 242 11.67 9.03 -1.39
N CYS A 243 11.05 9.39 -2.52
CA CYS A 243 11.70 10.12 -3.61
C CYS A 243 11.46 11.63 -3.51
N ASN A 244 12.55 12.39 -3.41
CA ASN A 244 12.59 13.85 -3.39
C ASN A 244 13.52 14.37 -4.50
N ILE A 245 13.10 14.18 -5.74
CA ILE A 245 13.82 14.54 -6.98
C ILE A 245 12.95 15.45 -7.84
N GLU A 246 13.57 16.21 -8.75
CA GLU A 246 12.89 17.22 -9.58
C GLU A 246 11.87 16.59 -10.52
N GLU A 247 12.26 15.55 -11.27
CA GLU A 247 11.32 14.79 -12.08
C GLU A 247 10.72 13.62 -11.28
N LEU A 248 9.42 13.72 -10.97
CA LEU A 248 8.73 12.72 -10.15
C LEU A 248 8.69 11.33 -10.82
N PRO A 249 8.83 10.23 -10.04
CA PRO A 249 8.68 8.87 -10.55
C PRO A 249 7.33 8.62 -11.24
N LYS A 250 7.33 7.73 -12.24
CA LYS A 250 6.12 7.34 -13.01
C LYS A 250 5.70 5.91 -12.68
N VAL A 251 4.39 5.65 -12.65
CA VAL A 251 3.87 4.30 -12.40
C VAL A 251 4.19 3.37 -13.57
N SER A 252 4.70 2.17 -13.25
CA SER A 252 5.15 1.15 -14.20
C SER A 252 4.09 0.81 -15.27
N THR A 253 4.59 0.50 -16.46
CA THR A 253 3.84 -0.06 -17.59
C THR A 253 4.13 -1.56 -17.77
N TYR A 254 5.34 -1.99 -17.43
CA TYR A 254 5.83 -3.36 -17.60
C TYR A 254 5.16 -4.38 -16.68
N PHE A 255 4.80 -3.95 -15.48
CA PHE A 255 4.13 -4.79 -14.49
C PHE A 255 2.96 -4.02 -13.85
N PRO A 256 1.80 -3.90 -14.53
CA PRO A 256 0.66 -3.10 -14.07
C PRO A 256 0.12 -3.50 -12.68
N ARG A 257 0.23 -4.79 -12.33
CA ARG A 257 -0.19 -5.35 -11.04
C ARG A 257 0.93 -5.44 -10.00
N ALA A 258 2.19 -5.19 -10.38
CA ALA A 258 3.29 -5.31 -9.43
C ALA A 258 3.23 -4.23 -8.35
N ASN A 259 3.60 -4.63 -7.13
CA ASN A 259 3.53 -3.75 -5.98
C ASN A 259 4.80 -3.82 -5.13
N TYR A 260 5.13 -2.70 -4.50
CA TYR A 260 6.12 -2.63 -3.42
C TYR A 260 5.38 -2.26 -2.14
N ARG A 261 5.32 -3.19 -1.18
CA ARG A 261 4.58 -3.01 0.09
C ARG A 261 3.10 -2.59 -0.14
N LYS A 262 2.41 -3.22 -1.11
CA LYS A 262 1.02 -2.93 -1.54
C LYS A 262 0.76 -1.55 -2.17
N LYS A 263 1.80 -0.76 -2.43
CA LYS A 263 1.77 0.43 -3.32
C LYS A 263 2.08 0.00 -4.76
N ALA A 264 1.47 0.63 -5.77
CA ALA A 264 1.82 0.36 -7.17
C ALA A 264 3.34 0.55 -7.41
N LEU A 265 3.90 -0.20 -8.37
CA LEU A 265 5.32 -0.09 -8.72
C LEU A 265 5.62 1.17 -9.55
N TYR A 266 6.62 1.96 -9.17
CA TYR A 266 7.07 3.15 -9.90
C TYR A 266 8.50 2.98 -10.40
N TYR A 267 8.86 3.68 -11.48
CA TYR A 267 10.22 3.84 -11.99
C TYR A 267 10.60 5.31 -12.13
N SER A 268 11.91 5.59 -12.24
CA SER A 268 12.41 6.92 -12.58
C SER A 268 13.73 6.82 -13.37
N TYR A 269 13.89 7.71 -14.35
CA TYR A 269 15.14 7.96 -15.06
C TYR A 269 16.01 8.99 -14.31
N GLU A 270 15.40 10.03 -13.72
CA GLU A 270 16.09 11.04 -12.89
C GLU A 270 16.67 10.45 -11.59
N ALA A 271 16.07 9.38 -11.04
CA ALA A 271 16.70 8.57 -9.99
C ALA A 271 18.08 8.01 -10.42
N CYS A 272 18.32 7.87 -11.73
CA CYS A 272 19.56 7.43 -12.34
C CYS A 272 20.26 8.54 -13.13
N HIS A 273 19.94 9.82 -12.86
CA HIS A 273 20.49 10.99 -13.55
C HIS A 273 20.37 10.92 -15.09
N SER A 274 19.31 10.28 -15.58
CA SER A 274 18.97 10.15 -17.01
C SER A 274 17.70 10.92 -17.35
N PHE A 275 17.64 11.45 -18.56
CA PHE A 275 16.46 12.14 -19.08
C PHE A 275 15.39 11.14 -19.53
N ASP A 276 14.17 11.26 -19.00
CA ASP A 276 13.04 10.46 -19.45
C ASP A 276 12.61 10.87 -20.86
N THR A 277 13.03 10.07 -21.82
CA THR A 277 12.66 10.16 -23.24
C THR A 277 11.63 9.09 -23.63
N PHE A 278 11.10 8.35 -22.64
CA PHE A 278 10.06 7.33 -22.81
C PHE A 278 8.66 7.91 -22.53
N THR A 279 8.51 8.71 -21.47
CA THR A 279 7.21 9.30 -21.13
C THR A 279 6.93 10.63 -21.83
N TYR A 280 7.93 11.33 -22.39
CA TYR A 280 7.82 12.71 -22.88
C TYR A 280 6.50 13.00 -23.65
N ASP A 281 6.24 12.29 -24.76
CA ASP A 281 4.97 12.39 -25.52
C ASP A 281 3.97 11.24 -25.24
N SER A 282 4.24 10.40 -24.24
CA SER A 282 3.46 9.18 -23.99
C SER A 282 2.08 9.50 -23.43
N HIS A 283 1.04 9.32 -24.25
CA HIS A 283 -0.36 9.52 -23.87
C HIS A 283 -0.85 8.52 -22.80
N SER A 284 -0.02 7.55 -22.40
CA SER A 284 -0.30 6.59 -21.31
C SER A 284 0.31 6.98 -19.94
N ALA A 285 1.13 8.04 -19.91
CA ALA A 285 1.70 8.56 -18.67
C ALA A 285 0.70 9.49 -17.96
N CYS A 286 0.63 9.42 -16.62
CA CYS A 286 -0.24 10.30 -15.84
C CYS A 286 0.12 11.78 -16.06
N VAL A 287 1.42 12.11 -16.01
CA VAL A 287 1.93 13.49 -16.11
C VAL A 287 1.53 14.25 -17.37
N ASN A 288 1.14 13.55 -18.44
CA ASN A 288 0.75 14.14 -19.73
C ASN A 288 -0.76 14.35 -19.89
N GLN A 289 -1.57 14.01 -18.88
CA GLN A 289 -3.03 14.18 -18.96
C GLN A 289 -3.41 15.60 -18.52
N GLU A 290 -3.80 16.43 -19.49
CA GLU A 290 -4.16 17.84 -19.29
C GLU A 290 -5.47 18.07 -18.52
N THR A 291 -6.30 17.04 -18.33
CA THR A 291 -7.62 17.17 -17.70
C THR A 291 -7.90 16.01 -16.75
N GLU A 292 -8.71 16.28 -15.71
CA GLU A 292 -9.19 15.28 -14.77
C GLU A 292 -9.87 14.10 -15.48
N ALA A 293 -10.71 14.37 -16.49
CA ALA A 293 -11.40 13.33 -17.25
C ALA A 293 -10.43 12.40 -17.99
N LYS A 294 -9.37 12.94 -18.63
CA LYS A 294 -8.29 12.15 -19.24
C LYS A 294 -7.52 11.36 -18.16
N CYS A 295 -7.17 12.03 -17.06
CA CYS A 295 -6.41 11.46 -15.95
C CYS A 295 -7.10 10.25 -15.29
N LEU A 296 -8.39 10.38 -14.98
CA LEU A 296 -9.18 9.35 -14.31
C LEU A 296 -9.66 8.24 -15.26
N ALA A 297 -9.52 8.42 -16.58
CA ALA A 297 -9.73 7.38 -17.58
C ALA A 297 -8.52 6.45 -17.75
N LEU A 298 -7.34 6.79 -17.22
CA LEU A 298 -6.16 5.92 -17.24
C LEU A 298 -6.30 4.78 -16.21
N GLY A 299 -6.83 3.66 -16.69
CA GLY A 299 -6.79 2.37 -16.00
C GLY A 299 -5.35 1.90 -15.73
N GLY A 300 -5.17 1.18 -14.63
CA GLY A 300 -3.87 0.66 -14.19
C GLY A 300 -3.62 -0.81 -14.50
N ASP A 301 -4.66 -1.59 -14.72
CA ASP A 301 -4.58 -2.98 -15.16
C ASP A 301 -5.55 -3.20 -16.34
N PRO A 302 -5.09 -3.75 -17.49
CA PRO A 302 -5.99 -4.15 -18.58
C PRO A 302 -7.07 -5.15 -18.15
N ASP A 303 -6.81 -5.97 -17.13
CA ASP A 303 -7.73 -7.01 -16.65
C ASP A 303 -8.66 -6.54 -15.51
N ASP A 304 -8.30 -5.48 -14.77
CA ASP A 304 -9.20 -4.81 -13.81
C ASP A 304 -9.15 -3.26 -13.96
N PRO A 305 -10.05 -2.68 -14.77
CA PRO A 305 -10.11 -1.23 -14.98
C PRO A 305 -10.54 -0.43 -13.73
N LYS A 306 -10.87 -1.08 -12.60
CA LYS A 306 -11.10 -0.40 -11.31
C LYS A 306 -9.79 -0.01 -10.62
N ILE A 307 -8.68 -0.67 -10.94
CA ILE A 307 -7.35 -0.32 -10.45
C ILE A 307 -6.96 1.01 -11.12
N ARG A 308 -7.12 2.13 -10.42
CA ARG A 308 -6.68 3.46 -10.93
C ARG A 308 -5.18 3.65 -10.73
N LYS A 309 -4.46 3.83 -11.85
CA LYS A 309 -3.02 4.15 -11.90
C LYS A 309 -2.74 5.62 -11.56
N CYS A 310 -3.61 6.52 -12.02
CA CYS A 310 -3.45 7.96 -11.87
C CYS A 310 -4.47 8.56 -10.89
N ALA A 311 -4.15 9.76 -10.40
CA ALA A 311 -5.04 10.64 -9.64
C ALA A 311 -4.81 12.10 -10.07
N TRP A 312 -5.84 12.92 -9.91
CA TRP A 312 -5.84 14.35 -10.24
C TRP A 312 -5.81 15.18 -8.96
N GLY A 313 -4.94 16.18 -8.88
CA GLY A 313 -4.91 17.13 -7.76
C GLY A 313 -3.51 17.55 -7.32
N GLY A 314 -3.32 17.71 -6.01
CA GLY A 314 -2.12 18.29 -5.41
C GLY A 314 -2.07 19.82 -5.53
N PRO A 315 -1.04 20.49 -4.96
CA PRO A 315 -0.97 21.96 -4.91
C PRO A 315 -1.00 22.65 -6.28
N GLU A 316 -0.51 21.97 -7.32
CA GLU A 316 -0.45 22.48 -8.70
C GLU A 316 -1.60 21.98 -9.59
N ILE A 317 -2.54 21.19 -9.05
CA ILE A 317 -3.71 20.63 -9.76
C ILE A 317 -3.31 19.96 -11.09
N LYS A 318 -2.60 18.83 -10.98
CA LYS A 318 -2.10 18.06 -12.14
C LYS A 318 -2.37 16.56 -11.99
N CYS A 319 -2.27 15.83 -13.10
CA CYS A 319 -2.39 14.38 -13.09
C CYS A 319 -1.06 13.71 -12.69
N LEU A 320 -1.08 12.90 -11.64
CA LEU A 320 0.08 12.16 -11.13
C LEU A 320 -0.26 10.69 -10.91
N GLY A 321 0.75 9.86 -10.65
CA GLY A 321 0.51 8.51 -10.13
C GLY A 321 -0.21 8.57 -8.77
N LYS A 322 -1.19 7.70 -8.56
CA LYS A 322 -2.13 7.75 -7.42
C LYS A 322 -1.45 7.88 -6.05
N GLU A 323 -0.37 7.13 -5.79
CA GLU A 323 0.31 7.10 -4.51
C GLU A 323 0.97 8.44 -4.15
N LEU A 324 1.52 9.17 -5.12
CA LEU A 324 2.17 10.48 -4.92
C LEU A 324 1.21 11.53 -4.33
N LEU A 325 -0.08 11.44 -4.66
CA LEU A 325 -1.13 12.33 -4.15
C LEU A 325 -1.83 11.78 -2.90
N HIS A 326 -2.15 10.49 -2.87
CA HIS A 326 -3.11 9.95 -1.87
C HIS A 326 -2.52 8.96 -0.85
N VAL A 327 -1.24 8.58 -0.97
CA VAL A 327 -0.63 7.57 -0.07
C VAL A 327 0.65 8.09 0.56
N CYS A 328 1.53 8.73 -0.22
CA CYS A 328 2.80 9.26 0.28
C CYS A 328 2.64 10.48 1.19
N GLN A 329 1.49 11.16 1.14
CA GLN A 329 1.17 12.31 2.00
C GLN A 329 0.51 11.91 3.34
N VAL A 330 0.38 10.61 3.62
CA VAL A 330 -0.29 10.08 4.83
C VAL A 330 0.73 9.74 5.95
N SER A 331 1.91 10.37 5.92
CA SER A 331 2.92 10.22 6.97
C SER A 331 2.67 11.14 8.16
N ASP A 332 2.43 10.51 9.31
CA ASP A 332 2.83 10.93 10.67
C ASP A 332 2.00 11.92 11.52
N GLU A 333 0.93 12.57 11.04
CA GLU A 333 0.10 13.42 11.93
C GLU A 333 -1.41 13.11 12.00
N THR A 334 -2.04 12.57 10.94
CA THR A 334 -3.52 12.59 10.83
C THR A 334 -4.28 11.38 11.38
N LEU A 335 -3.61 10.27 11.71
CA LEU A 335 -4.28 9.03 12.17
C LEU A 335 -4.77 9.07 13.65
N SER A 336 -4.34 10.07 14.42
CA SER A 336 -4.71 10.25 15.83
C SER A 336 -6.03 11.02 16.04
N ASP A 337 -6.46 11.84 15.08
CA ASP A 337 -7.50 12.87 15.32
C ASP A 337 -8.80 12.62 14.54
N TRP A 338 -8.71 12.24 13.26
CA TRP A 338 -9.89 11.97 12.41
C TRP A 338 -10.70 10.75 12.87
N SER A 339 -10.02 9.80 13.52
CA SER A 339 -10.61 8.62 14.17
C SER A 339 -11.45 8.99 15.40
N TRP A 340 -11.07 10.03 16.16
CA TRP A 340 -11.85 10.56 17.28
C TRP A 340 -13.07 11.39 16.82
N TRP A 341 -12.92 12.20 15.76
CA TRP A 341 -14.00 13.04 15.25
C TRP A 341 -15.15 12.25 14.60
N LEU A 342 -14.86 11.14 13.92
CA LEU A 342 -15.90 10.32 13.30
C LEU A 342 -16.64 9.42 14.31
N PHE A 343 -15.99 8.96 15.39
CA PHE A 343 -16.64 8.09 16.38
C PHE A 343 -17.57 8.82 17.36
N ASN A 344 -17.38 10.12 17.57
CA ASN A 344 -18.13 10.89 18.59
C ASN A 344 -19.29 11.74 18.01
N ARG A 345 -19.60 11.62 16.71
CA ARG A 345 -20.59 12.48 16.04
C ARG A 345 -22.03 11.93 16.02
N GLU A 346 -22.34 10.93 16.84
CA GLU A 346 -23.59 10.18 16.80
C GLU A 346 -24.26 9.97 18.19
N SER A 347 -23.93 10.83 19.18
CA SER A 347 -24.51 10.75 20.53
C SER A 347 -24.72 12.10 21.25
N SER A 348 -25.03 13.19 20.52
CA SER A 348 -25.20 14.52 21.13
C SER A 348 -26.34 15.36 20.52
N ASP A 349 -27.48 14.72 20.23
CA ASP A 349 -28.77 15.40 20.05
C ASP A 349 -29.49 15.60 21.41
N ASP A 350 -28.80 16.09 22.44
CA ASP A 350 -29.44 16.77 23.59
C ASP A 350 -28.42 17.52 24.50
N ALA A 351 -28.20 18.81 24.23
CA ALA A 351 -27.55 19.73 25.17
C ALA A 351 -27.85 21.20 24.86
N ARG A 352 -29.01 21.71 25.32
CA ARG A 352 -29.15 23.17 25.52
C ARG A 352 -28.32 23.60 26.75
N THR A 353 -28.01 24.90 26.81
CA THR A 353 -27.42 25.59 27.98
C THR A 353 -26.05 25.09 28.50
N SER A 354 -24.96 25.46 27.81
CA SER A 354 -23.76 26.01 28.47
C SER A 354 -22.84 26.69 27.44
N LEU A 355 -22.65 28.01 27.55
CA LEU A 355 -21.63 28.73 26.77
C LEU A 355 -20.54 29.23 27.72
N SER A 356 -19.31 28.72 27.54
CA SER A 356 -18.14 29.20 28.28
C SER A 356 -17.76 30.62 27.82
N PRO A 357 -17.46 31.59 28.72
CA PRO A 357 -17.32 33.01 28.35
C PRO A 357 -16.20 33.35 27.36
N VAL A 358 -15.22 32.46 27.19
CA VAL A 358 -13.95 32.75 26.50
C VAL A 358 -14.13 33.02 24.99
N PHE A 359 -15.14 32.43 24.35
CA PHE A 359 -15.31 32.54 22.89
C PHE A 359 -15.94 33.87 22.40
N MET A 360 -16.52 34.67 23.30
CA MET A 360 -17.23 35.92 22.92
C MET A 360 -16.30 37.12 22.62
N ILE A 361 -14.99 37.00 22.87
CA ILE A 361 -14.05 38.14 22.72
C ILE A 361 -13.51 38.28 21.28
N MET A 362 -13.46 37.20 20.49
CA MET A 362 -12.94 37.26 19.11
C MET A 362 -13.92 37.87 18.09
N LEU A 363 -15.23 37.70 18.28
CA LEU A 363 -16.24 38.12 17.28
C LEU A 363 -16.63 39.61 17.35
N TRP A 364 -16.13 40.39 18.30
CA TRP A 364 -16.47 41.81 18.45
C TRP A 364 -15.46 42.78 17.78
N LYS A 365 -14.29 42.30 17.33
CA LYS A 365 -13.23 43.16 16.75
C LYS A 365 -13.27 43.37 15.23
N HIS A 366 -14.07 42.61 14.49
CA HIS A 366 -14.17 42.73 13.02
C HIS A 366 -15.39 43.51 12.51
N ARG A 367 -16.01 44.35 13.35
CA ARG A 367 -17.23 45.12 13.00
C ARG A 367 -17.16 46.63 13.28
N LEU A 368 -15.97 47.22 13.27
CA LEU A 368 -15.72 48.65 13.53
C LEU A 368 -14.76 49.32 12.51
N LEU A 369 -14.64 48.77 11.29
CA LEU A 369 -13.86 49.39 10.20
C LEU A 369 -14.60 49.44 8.85
N TRP A 370 -15.92 49.60 8.87
CA TRP A 370 -16.65 50.13 7.71
C TRP A 370 -17.96 50.79 8.14
N SER A 371 -18.01 52.13 8.01
CA SER A 371 -19.22 52.95 8.14
C SER A 371 -19.36 53.74 6.84
N PRO A 372 -20.47 53.63 6.11
CA PRO A 372 -20.70 54.41 4.90
C PRO A 372 -21.15 55.83 5.25
N SER A 373 -20.48 56.84 4.70
CA SER A 373 -20.96 58.22 4.69
C SER A 373 -21.66 58.52 3.36
N THR A 374 -22.99 58.57 3.40
CA THR A 374 -23.80 59.07 2.28
C THR A 374 -23.82 60.59 2.30
N GLU A 375 -23.38 61.23 1.21
CA GLU A 375 -23.78 62.59 0.85
C GLU A 375 -24.40 62.56 -0.56
N GLU A 376 -25.43 63.37 -0.76
CA GLU A 376 -26.24 63.43 -1.97
C GLU A 376 -26.57 64.90 -2.28
N LEU A 377 -26.85 65.20 -3.56
CA LEU A 377 -27.28 66.49 -4.12
C LEU A 377 -26.17 67.53 -4.36
N GLY A 378 -26.28 68.23 -5.51
CA GLY A 378 -25.37 69.28 -5.97
C GLY A 378 -25.82 70.71 -5.58
N PRO A 379 -25.59 71.74 -6.41
CA PRO A 379 -25.58 71.69 -7.89
C PRO A 379 -24.19 71.64 -8.55
#